data_AF-A0A368FDP8-F1
#
_entry.id   AF-A0A368FDP8-F1
#
_cell.length_a   1.000
_cell.length_b   1.000
_cell.length_c   1.000
_cell.angle_alpha   90.00
_cell.angle_beta   90.00
_cell.angle_gamma   90.00
#
_symmetry.space_group_name_H-M   'P 1'
#
loop_
_entity.id
_entity.type
_entity.pdbx_description
1 polymer ?
#
loop_
_entity_poly.entity_id
_entity_poly.type
_entity_poly.pdbx_seq_one_letter_code
_entity_poly.pdbx_strand_id
1 'polypeptide(L)'
;RRMIPVPLFYWVFVSYCALFIFVEVYRVPVSSGLCLEKRVFYRLISGFHSAITISIAAYNYKPPPGGFGPGSWFRNTEMFAGRFGTKWSWEGPQRLKNVYFVFLLELRALLKVGPYLQNELFFTGNEKEDIETRVAIDELLDIIRQFPDQFDEHELFKGIESHARELREEFRSHFLNISRIMDCVGCDKCRLWGKVQIHGMGTALKILFSDLPHSHYRIGADGTTQGAPFQLTRNEVVSLFQSLGRYSSSIKEVGEFRKEMLKGHPGLDEL
;
A
#
# COMPACT_ATOMS: atom_id res chain seq x y z
N ARG A 1 3.97 26.05 26.42
CA ARG A 1 3.27 26.46 25.18
C ARG A 1 4.18 27.41 24.38
N ARG A 2 5.05 26.87 23.53
CA ARG A 2 5.81 27.64 22.53
C ARG A 2 5.65 26.88 21.21
N MET A 3 5.08 27.54 20.21
CA MET A 3 5.00 27.03 18.84
C MET A 3 6.42 26.95 18.30
N ILE A 4 6.88 25.72 18.06
CA ILE A 4 8.13 25.45 17.37
C ILE A 4 7.82 25.54 15.87
N PRO A 5 8.60 26.29 15.07
CA PRO A 5 8.33 26.52 13.67
C PRO A 5 8.47 25.22 12.86
N VAL A 6 7.42 24.95 12.07
CA VAL A 6 7.20 23.78 11.18
C VAL A 6 8.31 23.48 10.13
N PRO A 7 9.24 24.38 9.72
CA PRO A 7 10.20 24.06 8.65
C PRO A 7 11.30 23.07 9.06
N LEU A 8 11.71 23.04 10.34
CA LEU A 8 12.78 22.14 10.81
C LEU A 8 12.30 20.71 11.08
N PHE A 9 11.00 20.50 11.28
CA PHE A 9 10.43 19.15 11.40
C PHE A 9 10.37 18.43 10.05
N TYR A 10 10.18 19.14 8.93
CA TYR A 10 10.01 18.53 7.61
C TYR A 10 11.27 17.83 7.05
N TRP A 11 12.46 18.39 7.30
CA TRP A 11 13.73 17.80 6.90
C TRP A 11 14.15 16.62 7.79
N VAL A 12 13.84 16.68 9.08
CA VAL A 12 14.13 15.59 10.02
C VAL A 12 13.13 14.44 9.86
N PHE A 13 11.84 14.68 9.56
CA PHE A 13 10.85 13.60 9.46
C PHE A 13 10.98 12.73 8.20
N VAL A 14 11.26 13.34 7.03
CA VAL A 14 11.50 12.58 5.78
C VAL A 14 12.83 11.82 5.85
N SER A 15 13.77 12.28 6.69
CA SER A 15 15.06 11.60 6.88
C SER A 15 15.15 10.70 8.12
N TYR A 16 14.18 10.71 9.04
CA TYR A 16 14.15 9.79 10.21
C TYR A 16 13.02 8.77 10.13
N CYS A 17 11.84 9.11 9.62
CA CYS A 17 10.73 8.17 9.49
C CYS A 17 10.98 7.19 8.34
N ALA A 18 11.53 7.69 7.21
CA ALA A 18 12.00 6.85 6.14
C ALA A 18 13.22 6.02 6.56
N LEU A 19 14.16 6.56 7.34
CA LEU A 19 15.44 5.93 7.69
C LEU A 19 15.33 4.89 8.81
N PHE A 20 14.48 5.09 9.83
CA PHE A 20 14.20 4.05 10.84
C PHE A 20 13.41 2.87 10.24
N ILE A 21 12.43 3.14 9.37
CA ILE A 21 11.75 2.08 8.60
C ILE A 21 12.72 1.44 7.60
N PHE A 22 13.62 2.20 6.98
CA PHE A 22 14.66 1.67 6.08
C PHE A 22 15.57 0.69 6.84
N VAL A 23 16.11 1.08 7.99
CA VAL A 23 17.12 0.28 8.70
C VAL A 23 16.52 -0.99 9.30
N GLU A 24 15.29 -0.92 9.83
CA GLU A 24 14.64 -2.07 10.46
C GLU A 24 13.95 -3.01 9.45
N VAL A 25 13.40 -2.47 8.35
CA VAL A 25 12.65 -3.26 7.35
C VAL A 25 13.50 -3.70 6.15
N TYR A 26 14.58 -2.98 5.80
CA TYR A 26 15.46 -3.30 4.66
C TYR A 26 16.79 -3.97 5.04
N ARG A 27 16.93 -4.53 6.25
CA ARG A 27 18.17 -5.23 6.66
C ARG A 27 18.44 -6.54 5.88
N VAL A 28 17.71 -6.82 4.81
CA VAL A 28 17.88 -8.01 3.98
C VAL A 28 18.40 -7.58 2.60
N PRO A 29 19.69 -7.83 2.29
CA PRO A 29 20.24 -7.50 0.97
C PRO A 29 19.51 -8.32 -0.11
N VAL A 30 19.15 -7.65 -1.21
CA VAL A 30 18.62 -8.29 -2.43
C VAL A 30 19.78 -9.02 -3.12
N SER A 31 20.14 -10.20 -2.59
CA SER A 31 21.00 -11.15 -3.28
C SER A 31 20.14 -12.24 -3.92
N SER A 32 20.70 -12.92 -4.92
CA SER A 32 20.14 -14.02 -5.71
C SER A 32 19.86 -15.31 -4.91
N GLY A 33 19.48 -15.18 -3.64
CA GLY A 33 19.22 -16.28 -2.69
C GLY A 33 18.14 -15.97 -1.65
N LEU A 34 17.32 -14.93 -1.83
CA LEU A 34 16.15 -14.69 -0.99
C LEU A 34 14.99 -15.61 -1.39
N CYS A 35 14.38 -16.27 -0.39
CA CYS A 35 13.12 -16.99 -0.56
C CYS A 35 12.04 -16.07 -1.17
N LEU A 36 11.10 -16.64 -1.95
CA LEU A 36 10.08 -15.91 -2.70
C LEU A 36 9.32 -14.92 -1.79
N GLU A 37 9.10 -15.32 -0.54
CA GLU A 37 8.29 -14.61 0.44
C GLU A 37 8.94 -13.29 0.87
N LYS A 38 10.26 -13.32 1.10
CA LYS A 38 11.05 -12.12 1.41
C LYS A 38 11.04 -11.14 0.25
N ARG A 39 11.02 -11.63 -0.99
CA ARG A 39 10.93 -10.79 -2.20
C ARG A 39 9.57 -10.12 -2.31
N VAL A 40 8.48 -10.86 -2.06
CA VAL A 40 7.12 -10.31 -2.07
C VAL A 40 6.98 -9.25 -0.98
N PHE A 41 7.39 -9.56 0.25
CA PHE A 41 7.37 -8.62 1.36
C PHE A 41 8.15 -7.34 1.06
N TYR A 42 9.38 -7.47 0.53
CA TYR A 42 10.19 -6.34 0.12
C TYR A 42 9.46 -5.45 -0.90
N ARG A 43 8.86 -6.05 -1.94
CA ARG A 43 8.14 -5.30 -2.98
C ARG A 43 6.92 -4.59 -2.39
N LEU A 44 6.21 -5.21 -1.45
CA LEU A 44 5.08 -4.60 -0.75
C LEU A 44 5.50 -3.35 0.02
N ILE A 45 6.52 -3.47 0.87
CA ILE A 45 7.01 -2.34 1.68
C ILE A 45 7.62 -1.25 0.78
N SER A 46 8.33 -1.64 -0.28
CA SER A 46 8.90 -0.71 -1.25
C SER A 46 7.83 0.06 -2.02
N GLY A 47 6.76 -0.61 -2.44
CA GLY A 47 5.61 0.04 -3.06
C GLY A 47 4.89 0.98 -2.09
N PHE A 48 4.67 0.56 -0.84
CA PHE A 48 4.10 1.39 0.22
C PHE A 48 4.91 2.66 0.49
N HIS A 49 6.22 2.54 0.69
CA HIS A 49 7.09 3.69 0.92
C HIS A 49 7.13 4.62 -0.30
N SER A 50 7.14 4.05 -1.51
CA SER A 50 7.13 4.82 -2.75
C SER A 50 5.82 5.58 -2.92
N ALA A 51 4.66 4.97 -2.64
CA ALA A 51 3.36 5.62 -2.70
C ALA A 51 3.25 6.81 -1.72
N ILE A 52 3.76 6.67 -0.50
CA ILE A 52 3.86 7.80 0.45
C ILE A 52 4.71 8.93 -0.14
N THR A 53 5.88 8.58 -0.68
CA THR A 53 6.82 9.56 -1.24
C THR A 53 6.20 10.31 -2.43
N ILE A 54 5.50 9.61 -3.33
CA ILE A 54 4.78 10.20 -4.46
C ILE A 54 3.73 11.18 -3.95
N SER A 55 2.93 10.79 -2.95
CA SER A 55 1.90 11.66 -2.38
C SER A 55 2.50 12.91 -1.74
N ILE A 56 3.64 12.83 -1.05
CA ILE A 56 4.31 13.99 -0.45
C ILE A 56 4.88 14.91 -1.53
N ALA A 57 5.40 14.35 -2.61
CA ALA A 57 5.88 15.14 -3.74
C ALA A 57 4.73 15.83 -4.47
N ALA A 58 3.58 15.16 -4.65
CA ALA A 58 2.43 15.70 -5.37
C ALA A 58 1.74 16.83 -4.61
N TYR A 59 1.65 16.68 -3.28
CA TYR A 59 0.99 17.63 -2.39
C TYR A 59 2.04 18.23 -1.45
N ASN A 60 3.03 18.93 -2.00
CA ASN A 60 4.08 19.57 -1.22
C ASN A 60 3.62 20.97 -0.75
N TYR A 61 3.97 21.37 0.47
CA TYR A 61 3.56 22.67 1.01
C TYR A 61 4.71 23.67 1.01
N LYS A 62 4.50 24.83 0.39
CA LYS A 62 5.40 25.98 0.45
C LYS A 62 4.84 27.01 1.44
N PRO A 63 5.55 27.31 2.55
CA PRO A 63 5.12 28.36 3.46
C PRO A 63 5.18 29.74 2.78
N PRO A 64 4.36 30.71 3.23
CA PRO A 64 4.36 32.05 2.66
C PRO A 64 5.71 32.76 2.88
N PRO A 65 6.15 33.60 1.94
CA PRO A 65 7.34 34.43 2.14
C PRO A 65 7.13 35.35 3.36
N GLY A 66 8.03 35.26 4.34
CA GLY A 66 7.94 36.04 5.59
C GLY A 66 7.12 35.41 6.71
N GLY A 67 6.53 34.21 6.52
CA GLY A 67 5.84 33.48 7.59
C GLY A 67 4.44 33.99 7.96
N PHE A 68 3.96 35.04 7.30
CA PHE A 68 2.62 35.60 7.47
C PHE A 68 1.81 35.39 6.18
N GLY A 69 0.59 34.84 6.31
CA GLY A 69 -0.33 34.56 5.19
C GLY A 69 -0.56 33.07 4.92
N PRO A 70 -1.44 32.72 3.96
CA PRO A 70 -1.63 31.33 3.54
C PRO A 70 -0.45 30.86 2.67
N GLY A 71 0.09 29.68 2.95
CA GLY A 71 1.03 29.03 2.04
C GLY A 71 0.32 28.36 0.86
N SER A 72 1.11 27.87 -0.10
CA SER A 72 0.61 27.25 -1.33
C SER A 72 1.01 25.78 -1.38
N TRP A 73 0.08 24.92 -1.78
CA TRP A 73 0.37 23.54 -2.15
C TRP A 73 0.82 23.48 -3.60
N PHE A 74 1.86 22.69 -3.89
CA PHE A 74 2.42 22.56 -5.23
C PHE A 74 2.98 21.16 -5.45
N ARG A 75 3.10 20.79 -6.73
CA ARG A 75 3.75 19.54 -7.15
C ARG A 75 5.26 19.76 -7.24
N ASN A 76 6.02 19.04 -6.43
CA ASN A 76 7.47 19.16 -6.36
C ASN A 76 8.15 18.15 -7.30
N THR A 77 8.36 18.56 -8.56
CA THR A 77 8.98 17.74 -9.61
C THR A 77 10.44 17.41 -9.31
N GLU A 78 11.18 18.31 -8.66
CA GLU A 78 12.58 18.09 -8.26
C GLU A 78 12.69 16.97 -7.21
N MET A 79 11.82 16.99 -6.19
CA MET A 79 11.76 15.92 -5.19
C MET A 79 11.40 14.57 -5.85
N PHE A 80 10.44 14.56 -6.76
CA PHE A 80 10.05 13.34 -7.47
C PHE A 80 11.21 12.79 -8.31
N ALA A 81 11.82 13.63 -9.14
CA ALA A 81 12.96 13.25 -9.98
C ALA A 81 14.17 12.80 -9.15
N GLY A 82 14.45 13.45 -8.02
CA GLY A 82 15.53 13.07 -7.12
C GLY A 82 15.33 11.71 -6.43
N ARG A 83 14.08 11.27 -6.24
CA ARG A 83 13.74 10.01 -5.56
C ARG A 83 13.51 8.83 -6.51
N PHE A 84 12.99 9.10 -7.70
CA PHE A 84 12.57 8.07 -8.67
C PHE A 84 13.32 8.12 -10.01
N GLY A 85 14.08 9.19 -10.28
CA GLY A 85 14.96 9.28 -11.44
C GLY A 85 16.23 8.44 -11.27
N THR A 86 16.97 8.30 -12.36
CA THR A 86 18.19 7.49 -12.46
C THR A 86 19.47 8.25 -12.10
N LYS A 87 19.38 9.58 -11.93
CA LYS A 87 20.52 10.48 -11.68
C LYS A 87 21.42 10.03 -10.52
N TRP A 88 20.83 9.52 -9.44
CA TRP A 88 21.55 9.15 -8.21
C TRP A 88 21.57 7.64 -7.94
N SER A 89 20.61 6.89 -8.48
CA SER A 89 20.49 5.44 -8.29
C SER A 89 19.62 4.84 -9.39
N TRP A 90 19.99 3.65 -9.88
CA TRP A 90 19.20 2.89 -10.84
C TRP A 90 17.92 2.27 -10.23
N GLU A 91 17.75 2.35 -8.91
CA GLU A 91 16.60 1.77 -8.21
C GLU A 91 15.30 2.58 -8.37
N GLY A 92 15.38 3.84 -8.80
CA GLY A 92 14.22 4.73 -8.90
C GLY A 92 13.05 4.14 -9.71
N PRO A 93 13.26 3.71 -10.96
CA PRO A 93 12.24 3.04 -11.76
C PRO A 93 11.74 1.73 -11.13
N GLN A 94 12.61 0.98 -10.44
CA GLN A 94 12.21 -0.26 -9.75
C GLN A 94 11.26 0.02 -8.58
N ARG A 95 11.46 1.12 -7.85
CA ARG A 95 10.55 1.58 -6.78
C ARG A 95 9.17 1.96 -7.34
N LEU A 96 9.12 2.62 -8.50
CA LEU A 96 7.85 2.87 -9.21
C LEU A 96 7.16 1.57 -9.61
N LYS A 97 7.88 0.60 -10.19
CA LYS A 97 7.34 -0.74 -10.51
C LYS A 97 6.76 -1.44 -9.27
N ASN A 98 7.33 -1.22 -8.09
CA ASN A 98 6.80 -1.78 -6.85
C ASN A 98 5.47 -1.14 -6.43
N VAL A 99 5.20 0.13 -6.77
CA VAL A 99 3.87 0.75 -6.56
C VAL A 99 2.81 0.03 -7.40
N TYR A 100 3.10 -0.20 -8.68
CA TYR A 100 2.22 -0.98 -9.56
C TYR A 100 2.03 -2.40 -9.04
N PHE A 101 3.10 -3.06 -8.56
CA PHE A 101 2.98 -4.38 -7.97
C PHE A 101 1.98 -4.44 -6.80
N VAL A 102 2.04 -3.48 -5.87
CA VAL A 102 1.08 -3.45 -4.74
C VAL A 102 -0.33 -3.20 -5.23
N PHE A 103 -0.50 -2.26 -6.17
CA PHE A 103 -1.81 -1.98 -6.77
C PHE A 103 -2.41 -3.23 -7.41
N LEU A 104 -1.65 -3.96 -8.24
CA LEU A 104 -2.12 -5.18 -8.91
C LEU A 104 -2.43 -6.29 -7.91
N LEU A 105 -1.64 -6.42 -6.84
CA LEU A 105 -1.86 -7.40 -5.78
C LEU A 105 -3.17 -7.13 -5.01
N GLU A 106 -3.42 -5.87 -4.63
CA GLU A 106 -4.67 -5.48 -3.97
C GLU A 106 -5.87 -5.58 -4.91
N LEU A 107 -5.71 -5.24 -6.19
CA LEU A 107 -6.75 -5.37 -7.20
C LEU A 107 -7.14 -6.84 -7.41
N ARG A 108 -6.16 -7.73 -7.42
CA ARG A 108 -6.39 -9.17 -7.52
C ARG A 108 -7.11 -9.72 -6.29
N ALA A 109 -6.72 -9.28 -5.09
CA ALA A 109 -7.44 -9.61 -3.87
C ALA A 109 -8.90 -9.12 -3.93
N LEU A 110 -9.14 -7.92 -4.45
CA LEU A 110 -10.49 -7.36 -4.59
C LEU A 110 -11.37 -8.18 -5.56
N LEU A 111 -10.81 -8.60 -6.70
CA LEU A 111 -11.49 -9.51 -7.63
C LEU A 111 -11.91 -10.82 -6.96
N LYS A 112 -10.99 -11.41 -6.20
CA LYS A 112 -11.17 -12.69 -5.53
C LYS A 112 -12.26 -12.64 -4.46
N VAL A 113 -12.30 -11.56 -3.67
CA VAL A 113 -13.34 -11.36 -2.65
C VAL A 113 -14.64 -10.78 -3.22
N GLY A 114 -14.72 -10.48 -4.51
CA GLY A 114 -15.90 -9.91 -5.16
C GLY A 114 -17.22 -10.62 -4.80
N PRO A 115 -17.33 -11.95 -4.98
CA PRO A 115 -18.56 -12.70 -4.62
C PRO A 115 -18.92 -12.62 -3.12
N TYR A 116 -17.93 -12.47 -2.24
CA TYR A 116 -18.15 -12.27 -0.82
C TYR A 116 -18.75 -10.87 -0.56
N LEU A 117 -18.18 -9.82 -1.16
CA LEU A 117 -18.64 -8.43 -0.98
C LEU A 117 -20.05 -8.19 -1.53
N GLN A 118 -20.44 -8.90 -2.59
CA GLN A 118 -21.79 -8.80 -3.17
C GLN A 118 -22.88 -9.30 -2.20
N ASN A 119 -22.54 -10.22 -1.30
CA ASN A 119 -23.44 -10.76 -0.28
C ASN A 119 -23.40 -9.98 1.05
N GLU A 120 -22.46 -9.05 1.21
CA GLU A 120 -22.29 -8.27 2.44
C GLU A 120 -23.32 -7.14 2.58
N LEU A 121 -23.65 -6.84 3.84
CA LEU A 121 -24.54 -5.73 4.19
C LEU A 121 -23.70 -4.51 4.59
N PHE A 122 -23.60 -3.51 3.71
CA PHE A 122 -22.90 -2.25 3.98
C PHE A 122 -23.72 -1.31 4.87
N PHE A 123 -24.11 -1.75 6.06
CA PHE A 123 -25.02 -1.00 6.95
C PHE A 123 -24.36 0.25 7.55
N THR A 124 -24.89 1.43 7.21
CA THR A 124 -24.51 2.72 7.82
C THR A 124 -25.62 3.32 8.69
N GLY A 125 -26.83 2.79 8.59
CA GLY A 125 -28.05 3.37 9.17
C GLY A 125 -28.80 4.29 8.21
N ASN A 126 -28.25 4.56 7.02
CA ASN A 126 -28.92 5.28 5.93
C ASN A 126 -29.10 4.35 4.72
N GLU A 127 -30.34 3.91 4.48
CA GLU A 127 -30.67 2.96 3.42
C GLU A 127 -30.24 3.44 2.02
N LYS A 128 -30.31 4.75 1.76
CA LYS A 128 -29.90 5.32 0.47
C LYS A 128 -28.39 5.16 0.24
N GLU A 129 -27.58 5.49 1.25
CA GLU A 129 -26.11 5.35 1.17
C GLU A 129 -25.70 3.87 1.08
N ASP A 130 -26.41 2.98 1.77
CA ASP A 130 -26.15 1.54 1.74
C ASP A 130 -26.41 0.95 0.34
N ILE A 131 -27.47 1.41 -0.35
CA ILE A 131 -27.77 1.04 -1.74
C ILE A 131 -26.72 1.62 -2.69
N GLU A 132 -26.40 2.91 -2.59
CA GLU A 132 -25.38 3.57 -3.41
C GLU A 132 -24.01 2.89 -3.27
N THR A 133 -23.64 2.50 -2.05
CA THR A 133 -22.39 1.77 -1.78
C THR A 133 -22.37 0.41 -2.48
N ARG A 134 -23.47 -0.35 -2.44
CA ARG A 134 -23.54 -1.64 -3.17
C ARG A 134 -23.38 -1.46 -4.66
N VAL A 135 -24.12 -0.53 -5.25
CA VAL A 135 -24.05 -0.24 -6.69
C VAL A 135 -22.63 0.14 -7.09
N ALA A 136 -21.97 1.03 -6.33
CA ALA A 136 -20.59 1.43 -6.61
C ALA A 136 -19.59 0.27 -6.51
N ILE A 137 -19.79 -0.66 -5.56
CA ILE A 137 -18.95 -1.85 -5.43
C ILE A 137 -19.17 -2.80 -6.61
N ASP A 138 -20.42 -3.03 -7.02
CA ASP A 138 -20.74 -3.87 -8.18
C ASP A 138 -20.14 -3.29 -9.47
N GLU A 139 -20.31 -1.99 -9.72
CA GLU A 139 -19.72 -1.30 -10.86
C GLU A 139 -18.19 -1.40 -10.87
N LEU A 140 -17.55 -1.20 -9.71
CA LEU A 140 -16.11 -1.34 -9.59
C LEU A 140 -15.67 -2.79 -9.88
N LEU A 141 -16.36 -3.80 -9.32
CA LEU A 141 -16.04 -5.20 -9.59
C LEU A 141 -16.22 -5.55 -11.07
N ASP A 142 -17.24 -5.03 -11.74
CA ASP A 142 -17.47 -5.23 -13.17
C ASP A 142 -16.39 -4.59 -14.03
N ILE A 143 -15.93 -3.39 -13.68
CA ILE A 143 -14.78 -2.76 -14.35
C ILE A 143 -13.55 -3.66 -14.20
N ILE A 144 -13.27 -4.14 -12.99
CA ILE A 144 -12.06 -4.93 -12.75
C ILE A 144 -12.13 -6.29 -13.47
N ARG A 145 -13.31 -6.92 -13.55
CA ARG A 145 -13.53 -8.18 -14.29
C ARG A 145 -13.22 -8.05 -15.79
N GLN A 146 -13.41 -6.86 -16.37
CA GLN A 146 -13.10 -6.58 -17.78
C GLN A 146 -11.59 -6.54 -18.07
N PHE A 147 -10.74 -6.57 -17.04
CA PHE A 147 -9.29 -6.68 -17.18
C PHE A 147 -8.77 -8.07 -16.78
N PRO A 148 -9.11 -9.16 -17.51
CA PRO A 148 -8.59 -10.48 -17.22
C PRO A 148 -7.15 -10.59 -17.75
N ASP A 149 -6.17 -10.37 -16.88
CA ASP A 149 -4.78 -10.90 -16.94
C ASP A 149 -3.79 -9.91 -16.26
N GLN A 150 -3.89 -9.76 -14.94
CA GLN A 150 -3.07 -8.77 -14.20
C GLN A 150 -2.04 -9.39 -13.27
N PHE A 151 -2.24 -10.63 -12.84
CA PHE A 151 -1.42 -11.26 -11.82
C PHE A 151 -1.73 -12.76 -11.68
N ASP A 152 -0.75 -13.63 -11.99
CA ASP A 152 -0.88 -15.07 -11.71
C ASP A 152 -0.55 -15.34 -10.23
N GLU A 153 -1.59 -15.62 -9.43
CA GLU A 153 -1.45 -16.02 -8.03
C GLU A 153 -0.59 -17.27 -7.88
N HIS A 154 -0.66 -18.21 -8.85
CA HIS A 154 0.12 -19.43 -8.78
C HIS A 154 1.60 -19.10 -8.91
N GLU A 155 2.02 -18.17 -9.77
CA GLU A 155 3.42 -17.71 -9.79
C GLU A 155 3.87 -17.08 -8.46
N LEU A 156 2.96 -16.41 -7.74
CA LEU A 156 3.27 -15.81 -6.43
C LEU A 156 3.43 -16.84 -5.31
N PHE A 157 2.69 -17.96 -5.37
CA PHE A 157 2.62 -18.97 -4.30
C PHE A 157 3.07 -20.38 -4.73
N LYS A 158 3.67 -20.52 -5.92
CA LYS A 158 4.20 -21.78 -6.46
C LYS A 158 5.23 -22.38 -5.50
N GLY A 159 5.00 -23.63 -5.09
CA GLY A 159 5.90 -24.36 -4.20
C GLY A 159 5.73 -24.07 -2.70
N ILE A 160 4.77 -23.22 -2.31
CA ILE A 160 4.52 -22.87 -0.90
C ILE A 160 3.27 -23.55 -0.33
N GLU A 161 2.56 -24.38 -1.11
CA GLU A 161 1.28 -24.98 -0.70
C GLU A 161 1.37 -25.77 0.61
N SER A 162 2.49 -26.47 0.85
CA SER A 162 2.75 -27.21 2.09
C SER A 162 3.10 -26.33 3.29
N HIS A 163 3.61 -25.11 3.08
CA HIS A 163 4.03 -24.15 4.12
C HIS A 163 3.14 -22.89 4.15
N ALA A 164 2.04 -22.87 3.40
CA ALA A 164 1.17 -21.71 3.21
C ALA A 164 0.65 -21.13 4.53
N ARG A 165 0.39 -22.02 5.52
CA ARG A 165 -0.03 -21.63 6.87
C ARG A 165 1.06 -20.87 7.63
N GLU A 166 2.28 -21.40 7.60
CA GLU A 166 3.43 -20.77 8.29
C GLU A 166 3.73 -19.42 7.67
N LEU A 167 3.76 -19.37 6.33
CA LEU A 167 3.95 -18.13 5.60
C LEU A 167 2.90 -17.07 5.90
N ARG A 168 1.61 -17.47 5.93
CA ARG A 168 0.53 -16.57 6.28
C ARG A 168 0.70 -15.98 7.69
N GLU A 169 1.09 -16.81 8.66
CA GLU A 169 1.34 -16.34 10.03
C GLU A 169 2.60 -15.46 10.12
N GLU A 170 3.64 -15.74 9.34
CA GLU A 170 4.82 -14.86 9.24
C GLU A 170 4.44 -13.49 8.68
N PHE A 171 3.72 -13.43 7.54
CA PHE A 171 3.23 -12.17 6.99
C PHE A 171 2.38 -11.41 8.00
N ARG A 172 1.42 -12.10 8.64
CA ARG A 172 0.58 -11.50 9.68
C ARG A 172 1.42 -10.92 10.81
N SER A 173 2.40 -11.66 11.32
CA SER A 173 3.32 -11.22 12.38
C SER A 173 4.10 -9.97 11.94
N HIS A 174 4.63 -9.96 10.71
CA HIS A 174 5.35 -8.82 10.16
C HIS A 174 4.47 -7.57 10.03
N PHE A 175 3.24 -7.68 9.51
CA PHE A 175 2.33 -6.54 9.41
C PHE A 175 1.88 -6.02 10.78
N LEU A 176 1.68 -6.90 11.77
CA LEU A 176 1.40 -6.49 13.15
C LEU A 176 2.58 -5.71 13.74
N ASN A 177 3.81 -6.17 13.50
CA ASN A 177 5.02 -5.47 13.95
C ASN A 177 5.18 -4.12 13.25
N ILE A 178 4.93 -4.04 11.94
CA ILE A 178 4.94 -2.75 11.23
C ILE A 178 3.85 -1.83 11.77
N SER A 179 2.65 -2.33 12.05
CA SER A 179 1.59 -1.53 12.67
C SER A 179 1.99 -0.98 14.04
N ARG A 180 2.79 -1.71 14.83
CA ARG A 180 3.37 -1.22 16.09
C ARG A 180 4.45 -0.17 15.84
N ILE A 181 5.28 -0.33 14.80
CA ILE A 181 6.25 0.70 14.39
C ILE A 181 5.53 2.00 13.99
N MET A 182 4.37 1.91 13.34
CA MET A 182 3.55 3.08 13.00
C MET A 182 3.06 3.85 14.24
N ASP A 183 2.99 3.22 15.42
CA ASP A 183 2.67 3.92 16.67
C ASP A 183 3.77 4.86 17.16
N CYS A 184 5.00 4.67 16.68
CA CYS A 184 6.14 5.53 16.97
C CYS A 184 6.21 6.76 16.03
N VAL A 185 5.32 6.86 15.03
CA VAL A 185 5.31 7.96 14.07
C VAL A 185 4.61 9.17 14.68
N GLY A 186 5.37 10.23 14.99
CA GLY A 186 4.85 11.46 15.60
C GLY A 186 3.97 12.35 14.72
N CYS A 187 3.84 12.04 13.43
CA CYS A 187 2.91 12.73 12.51
C CYS A 187 1.57 11.99 12.49
N ASP A 188 0.50 12.60 13.00
CA ASP A 188 -0.81 11.96 13.12
C ASP A 188 -1.39 11.49 11.78
N LYS A 189 -1.32 12.34 10.75
CA LYS A 189 -1.77 11.96 9.39
C LYS A 189 -0.94 10.82 8.81
N CYS A 190 0.37 10.83 9.04
CA CYS A 190 1.29 9.81 8.55
C CYS A 190 1.03 8.47 9.26
N ARG A 191 0.81 8.50 10.58
CA ARG A 191 0.43 7.34 11.39
C ARG A 191 -0.91 6.76 10.94
N LEU A 192 -1.93 7.60 10.72
CA LEU A 192 -3.23 7.18 10.23
C LEU A 192 -3.12 6.47 8.88
N TRP A 193 -2.59 7.16 7.87
CA TRP A 193 -2.47 6.59 6.52
C TRP A 193 -1.49 5.43 6.43
N GLY A 194 -0.46 5.42 7.27
CA GLY A 194 0.46 4.30 7.41
C GLY A 194 -0.26 3.06 7.91
N LYS A 195 -1.04 3.17 8.98
CA LYS A 195 -1.84 2.06 9.51
C LYS A 195 -2.90 1.56 8.53
N VAL A 196 -3.61 2.47 7.85
CA VAL A 196 -4.66 2.11 6.88
C VAL A 196 -4.08 1.28 5.74
N GLN A 197 -3.00 1.73 5.10
CA GLN A 197 -2.38 1.01 3.99
C GLN A 197 -1.75 -0.33 4.43
N ILE A 198 -1.10 -0.37 5.61
CA ILE A 198 -0.55 -1.61 6.17
C ILE A 198 -1.67 -2.62 6.47
N HIS A 199 -2.79 -2.16 7.01
CA HIS A 199 -3.95 -3.01 7.27
C HIS A 199 -4.56 -3.50 5.95
N GLY A 200 -4.72 -2.63 4.96
CA GLY A 200 -5.24 -2.97 3.64
C GLY A 200 -4.40 -4.02 2.90
N MET A 201 -3.07 -3.85 2.87
CA MET A 201 -2.16 -4.87 2.30
C MET A 201 -2.24 -6.20 3.05
N GLY A 202 -2.34 -6.17 4.38
CA GLY A 202 -2.53 -7.36 5.21
C GLY A 202 -3.86 -8.07 4.90
N THR A 203 -4.95 -7.32 4.72
CA THR A 203 -6.25 -7.83 4.29
C THR A 203 -6.19 -8.42 2.88
N ALA A 204 -5.49 -7.77 1.94
CA ALA A 204 -5.32 -8.29 0.60
C ALA A 204 -4.61 -9.65 0.61
N LEU A 205 -3.52 -9.79 1.37
CA LEU A 205 -2.85 -11.07 1.53
C LEU A 205 -3.71 -12.11 2.25
N LYS A 206 -4.47 -11.73 3.29
CA LYS A 206 -5.43 -12.61 3.97
C LYS A 206 -6.44 -13.19 2.98
N ILE A 207 -6.95 -12.38 2.05
CA ILE A 207 -7.84 -12.81 0.96
C ILE A 207 -7.10 -13.74 -0.01
N LEU A 208 -5.92 -13.37 -0.49
CA LEU A 208 -5.19 -14.18 -1.47
C LEU A 208 -4.86 -15.57 -0.93
N PHE A 209 -4.53 -15.67 0.36
CA PHE A 209 -4.28 -16.94 1.05
C PHE A 209 -5.53 -17.77 1.35
N SER A 210 -6.75 -17.27 1.10
CA SER A 210 -7.98 -17.96 1.52
C SER A 210 -8.21 -19.31 0.87
N ASP A 211 -7.75 -19.47 -0.36
CA ASP A 211 -8.02 -20.67 -1.16
C ASP A 211 -6.90 -21.70 -1.05
N LEU A 212 -5.78 -21.35 -0.40
CA LEU A 212 -4.68 -22.29 -0.23
C LEU A 212 -5.10 -23.41 0.73
N PRO A 213 -4.84 -24.69 0.39
CA PRO A 213 -5.02 -25.80 1.30
C PRO A 213 -4.32 -25.52 2.63
N HIS A 214 -4.92 -25.94 3.74
CA HIS A 214 -4.35 -25.79 5.08
C HIS A 214 -4.27 -24.35 5.67
N SER A 215 -4.72 -23.32 4.96
CA SER A 215 -4.66 -21.92 5.43
C SER A 215 -5.75 -21.55 6.46
N HIS A 216 -6.89 -22.26 6.45
CA HIS A 216 -8.08 -21.95 7.24
C HIS A 216 -8.38 -22.99 8.33
N TYR A 217 -7.37 -23.54 8.99
CA TYR A 217 -7.61 -24.44 10.11
C TYR A 217 -7.33 -23.77 11.46
N ARG A 218 -8.31 -23.86 12.35
CA ARG A 218 -8.11 -23.61 13.78
C ARG A 218 -7.77 -24.92 14.45
N ILE A 219 -6.73 -24.93 15.26
CA ILE A 219 -6.47 -26.00 16.20
C ILE A 219 -7.37 -25.72 17.41
N GLY A 220 -8.41 -26.53 17.58
CA GLY A 220 -9.25 -26.49 18.76
C GLY A 220 -8.43 -26.79 20.02
N ALA A 221 -8.93 -26.38 21.19
CA ALA A 221 -8.29 -26.69 22.48
C ALA A 221 -8.18 -28.20 22.77
N ASP A 222 -8.89 -29.02 21.98
CA ASP A 222 -8.93 -30.47 21.96
C ASP A 222 -7.99 -31.11 20.92
N GLY A 223 -7.20 -30.31 20.19
CA GLY A 223 -6.32 -30.78 19.13
C GLY A 223 -7.03 -31.11 17.81
N THR A 224 -8.33 -30.81 17.68
CA THR A 224 -9.07 -31.05 16.43
C THR A 224 -8.89 -29.89 15.44
N THR A 225 -8.66 -30.24 14.18
CA THR A 225 -8.35 -29.29 13.10
C THR A 225 -9.65 -28.92 12.39
N GLN A 226 -10.30 -27.81 12.77
CA GLN A 226 -11.58 -27.37 12.19
C GLN A 226 -11.39 -26.24 11.17
N GLY A 227 -12.15 -26.29 10.07
CA GLY A 227 -12.19 -25.22 9.07
C GLY A 227 -12.82 -23.95 9.65
N ALA A 228 -12.06 -22.85 9.71
CA ALA A 228 -12.59 -21.55 10.12
C ALA A 228 -13.26 -20.85 8.93
N PRO A 229 -14.51 -20.38 9.07
CA PRO A 229 -15.17 -19.63 8.01
C PRO A 229 -14.37 -18.37 7.67
N PHE A 230 -14.22 -18.10 6.37
CA PHE A 230 -13.62 -16.85 5.90
C PHE A 230 -14.56 -15.70 6.20
N GLN A 231 -14.07 -14.70 6.94
CA GLN A 231 -14.84 -13.51 7.30
C GLN A 231 -13.94 -12.29 7.31
N LEU A 232 -14.46 -11.18 6.81
CA LEU A 232 -13.83 -9.87 6.88
C LEU A 232 -14.59 -8.97 7.85
N THR A 233 -13.83 -8.23 8.65
CA THR A 233 -14.38 -7.16 9.49
C THR A 233 -14.59 -5.88 8.66
N ARG A 234 -15.46 -4.99 9.14
CA ARG A 234 -15.67 -3.68 8.50
C ARG A 234 -14.35 -2.91 8.29
N ASN A 235 -13.45 -2.95 9.27
CA ASN A 235 -12.16 -2.25 9.19
C ASN A 235 -11.25 -2.85 8.11
N GLU A 236 -11.26 -4.17 7.95
CA GLU A 236 -10.51 -4.85 6.89
C GLU A 236 -11.03 -4.41 5.52
N VAL A 237 -12.35 -4.43 5.31
CA VAL A 237 -12.98 -3.99 4.05
C VAL A 237 -12.67 -2.53 3.75
N VAL A 238 -12.91 -1.63 4.72
CA VAL A 238 -12.63 -0.20 4.55
C VAL A 238 -11.15 0.04 4.25
N SER A 239 -10.24 -0.63 4.95
CA SER A 239 -8.81 -0.46 4.74
C SER A 239 -8.35 -0.97 3.37
N LEU A 240 -8.94 -2.06 2.87
CA LEU A 240 -8.63 -2.61 1.55
C LEU A 240 -8.97 -1.60 0.44
N PHE A 241 -10.19 -1.05 0.45
CA PHE A 241 -10.60 -0.05 -0.53
C PHE A 241 -9.81 1.25 -0.41
N GLN A 242 -9.57 1.72 0.81
CA GLN A 242 -8.78 2.93 1.03
C GLN A 242 -7.32 2.75 0.58
N SER A 243 -6.72 1.59 0.85
CA SER A 243 -5.36 1.26 0.39
C SER A 243 -5.30 1.28 -1.14
N LEU A 244 -6.23 0.57 -1.80
CA LEU A 244 -6.30 0.52 -3.26
C LEU A 244 -6.45 1.92 -3.88
N GLY A 245 -7.32 2.75 -3.29
CA GLY A 245 -7.51 4.15 -3.69
C GLY A 245 -6.25 5.00 -3.56
N ARG A 246 -5.42 4.77 -2.53
CA ARG A 246 -4.13 5.46 -2.33
C ARG A 246 -3.09 5.05 -3.37
N TYR A 247 -3.01 3.76 -3.71
CA TYR A 247 -2.11 3.29 -4.78
C TYR A 247 -2.58 3.75 -6.15
N SER A 248 -3.88 3.69 -6.43
CA SER A 248 -4.50 4.24 -7.64
C SER A 248 -4.20 5.73 -7.81
N SER A 249 -4.37 6.52 -6.75
CA SER A 249 -4.00 7.94 -6.74
C SER A 249 -2.50 8.15 -7.00
N SER A 250 -1.64 7.33 -6.40
CA SER A 250 -0.19 7.42 -6.60
C SER A 250 0.21 7.15 -8.06
N ILE A 251 -0.42 6.16 -8.70
CA ILE A 251 -0.20 5.84 -10.13
C ILE A 251 -0.66 7.02 -11.01
N LYS A 252 -1.83 7.61 -10.71
CA LYS A 252 -2.29 8.82 -11.40
C LYS A 252 -1.29 9.96 -11.27
N GLU A 253 -0.79 10.23 -10.07
CA GLU A 253 0.20 11.30 -9.84
C GLU A 253 1.50 11.05 -10.60
N VAL A 254 1.97 9.81 -10.73
CA VAL A 254 3.14 9.48 -11.59
C VAL A 254 2.90 9.94 -13.03
N GLY A 255 1.69 9.72 -13.56
CA GLY A 255 1.29 10.22 -14.88
C GLY A 255 1.31 11.76 -14.98
N GLU A 256 0.83 12.45 -13.94
CA GLU A 256 0.86 13.92 -13.88
C GLU A 256 2.29 14.48 -13.76
N PHE A 257 3.15 13.84 -12.95
CA PHE A 257 4.57 14.19 -12.88
C PHE A 257 5.25 14.04 -14.24
N ARG A 258 5.00 12.94 -14.95
CA ARG A 258 5.54 12.73 -16.30
C ARG A 258 5.11 13.86 -17.24
N LYS A 259 3.84 14.26 -17.22
CA LYS A 259 3.34 15.38 -18.05
C LYS A 259 4.02 16.71 -17.73
N GLU A 260 4.19 17.05 -16.45
CA GLU A 260 4.83 18.30 -16.04
C GLU A 260 6.34 18.31 -16.34
N MET A 261 7.02 17.19 -16.14
CA MET A 261 8.45 17.07 -16.42
C MET A 261 8.73 17.12 -17.92
N LEU A 262 7.90 16.52 -18.77
CA LEU A 262 8.03 16.58 -20.24
C LEU A 262 7.76 17.98 -20.81
N LYS A 263 6.85 18.76 -20.20
CA LYS A 263 6.61 20.16 -20.61
C LYS A 263 7.81 21.08 -20.36
N GLY A 264 8.68 20.75 -19.40
CA GLY A 264 9.86 21.54 -19.07
C GLY A 264 11.09 21.26 -19.95
N HIS A 265 11.15 20.11 -20.63
CA HIS A 265 12.28 19.69 -21.46
C HIS A 265 11.80 18.81 -22.63
N PRO A 266 11.56 19.37 -23.82
CA PRO A 266 11.26 18.58 -25.02
C PRO A 266 12.55 17.85 -25.45
N GLY A 267 12.88 16.70 -24.86
CA GLY A 267 14.01 15.88 -25.30
C GLY A 267 14.72 14.98 -24.30
N LEU A 268 14.23 14.77 -23.08
CA LEU A 268 14.83 13.81 -22.13
C LEU A 268 13.83 12.71 -21.75
N ASP A 269 13.88 11.60 -22.50
CA ASP A 269 13.33 10.31 -22.13
C ASP A 269 14.24 9.64 -21.07
N GLU A 270 14.13 10.04 -19.80
CA GLU A 270 14.80 9.35 -18.68
C GLU A 270 13.84 8.90 -17.56
N LEU A 271 12.58 8.56 -17.89
CA LEU A 271 11.57 8.06 -16.94
C LEU A 271 10.84 6.78 -17.37
#